data_AF-A0A3D2B5L2-F1
#
_entry.id   AF-A0A3D2B5L2-F1
#
_cell.length_a   1.000
_cell.length_b   1.000
_cell.length_c   1.000
_cell.angle_alpha   90.00
_cell.angle_beta   90.00
_cell.angle_gamma   90.00
#
_symmetry.space_group_name_H-M   'P 1'
#
loop_
_entity.id
_entity.type
_entity.pdbx_description
1 polymer ?
#
loop_
_entity_poly.entity_id
_entity_poly.type
_entity_poly.pdbx_seq_one_letter_code
_entity_poly.pdbx_strand_id
1 'polypeptide(L)'
;AMILVQEELSKQGTVSRISDASDDRIRLEVDLGNELNFLYEVRLRGYNSPTFALSAIDNDEQQAEQHRYYRAEVYLKEGGQNYDVMSWNQEQLINDILDQYEKHLHFLHLVR
;
A
#
# COMPACT_ATOMS: atom_id res chain seq x y z
N ALA A 1 -4.99 4.09 -9.80
CA ALA A 1 -3.59 3.63 -9.90
C ALA A 1 -3.51 2.13 -10.18
N MET A 2 -3.82 1.23 -9.23
CA MET A 2 -3.64 -0.22 -9.41
C MET A 2 -4.35 -0.81 -10.64
N ILE A 3 -5.58 -0.37 -10.95
CA ILE A 3 -6.31 -0.80 -12.16
C ILE A 3 -5.53 -0.47 -13.42
N LEU A 4 -5.01 0.76 -13.53
CA LEU A 4 -4.23 1.20 -14.69
C LEU A 4 -2.94 0.37 -14.85
N VAL A 5 -2.29 0.05 -13.72
CA VAL A 5 -1.11 -0.83 -13.73
C VAL A 5 -1.50 -2.24 -14.20
N GLN A 6 -2.59 -2.81 -13.69
CA GLN A 6 -3.10 -4.12 -14.13
C GLN A 6 -3.42 -4.13 -15.63
N GLU A 7 -4.11 -3.11 -16.14
CA GLU A 7 -4.44 -2.99 -17.56
C GLU A 7 -3.18 -2.96 -18.42
N GLU A 8 -2.16 -2.19 -18.01
CA GLU A 8 -0.91 -2.10 -18.75
C GLU A 8 -0.11 -3.40 -18.72
N LEU A 9 -0.04 -4.07 -17.56
CA LEU A 9 0.56 -5.40 -17.44
C LEU A 9 -0.16 -6.43 -18.33
N SER A 10 -1.48 -6.37 -18.40
CA SER A 10 -2.27 -7.26 -19.26
C SER A 10 -1.96 -7.04 -20.75
N LYS A 11 -1.72 -5.80 -21.19
CA LYS A 11 -1.32 -5.52 -22.59
C LYS A 11 0.05 -6.11 -22.91
N GLN A 12 0.92 -6.23 -21.92
CA GLN A 12 2.25 -6.83 -22.06
C GLN A 12 2.24 -8.36 -21.89
N GLY A 13 1.07 -8.96 -21.68
CA GLY A 13 0.92 -10.42 -21.51
C GLY A 13 1.22 -10.92 -20.10
N THR A 14 1.36 -10.02 -19.12
CA THR A 14 1.59 -10.37 -17.72
C THR A 14 0.27 -10.49 -16.97
N VAL A 15 0.01 -11.67 -16.39
CA VAL A 15 -1.22 -11.91 -15.64
C VAL A 15 -1.12 -11.23 -14.26
N SER A 16 -2.13 -10.44 -13.91
CA SER A 16 -2.20 -9.80 -12.59
C SER A 16 -3.64 -9.73 -12.08
N ARG A 17 -3.78 -9.78 -10.76
CA ARG A 17 -5.08 -9.80 -10.05
C ARG A 17 -5.13 -8.70 -9.02
N ILE A 18 -6.23 -7.94 -9.04
CA ILE A 18 -6.58 -7.02 -7.96
C ILE A 18 -7.55 -7.73 -7.02
N SER A 19 -7.34 -7.58 -5.72
CA SER A 19 -8.25 -8.08 -4.67
C SER A 19 -8.50 -6.99 -3.64
N ASP A 20 -9.77 -6.68 -3.43
CA ASP A 20 -10.32 -5.67 -2.52
C ASP A 20 -11.24 -6.31 -1.47
N ALA A 21 -10.96 -7.56 -1.10
CA ALA A 21 -11.82 -8.39 -0.24
C ALA A 21 -12.01 -7.87 1.21
N SER A 22 -11.38 -6.76 1.60
CA SER A 22 -11.60 -6.12 2.89
C SER A 22 -11.58 -4.62 2.73
N ASP A 23 -12.51 -3.92 3.39
CA ASP A 23 -12.64 -2.45 3.33
C ASP A 23 -11.36 -1.70 3.71
N ASP A 24 -10.47 -2.34 4.48
CA ASP A 24 -9.22 -1.74 4.96
C ASP A 24 -8.01 -2.03 4.06
N ARG A 25 -8.15 -2.78 2.96
CA ARG A 25 -6.99 -3.11 2.11
C ARG A 25 -7.33 -3.35 0.64
N ILE A 26 -6.37 -2.99 -0.20
CA ILE A 26 -6.39 -3.34 -1.62
C ILE A 26 -5.04 -3.93 -2.02
N ARG A 27 -5.08 -4.98 -2.82
CA ARG A 27 -3.90 -5.76 -3.23
C ARG A 27 -3.85 -5.87 -4.74
N LEU A 28 -2.66 -5.68 -5.31
CA LEU A 28 -2.26 -6.07 -6.64
C LEU A 28 -1.26 -7.23 -6.54
N GLU A 29 -1.56 -8.35 -7.16
CA GLU A 29 -0.66 -9.50 -7.28
C GLU A 29 -0.34 -9.74 -8.75
N VAL A 30 0.93 -9.92 -9.07
CA VAL A 30 1.40 -10.20 -10.44
C VAL A 30 1.96 -11.62 -10.46
N ASP A 31 1.39 -12.45 -11.34
CA ASP A 31 1.74 -13.85 -11.50
C ASP A 31 2.99 -13.97 -12.38
N LEU A 32 4.06 -14.51 -11.81
CA LEU A 32 5.35 -14.75 -12.48
C LEU A 32 5.59 -16.25 -12.69
N GLY A 33 4.55 -17.07 -12.62
CA GLY A 33 4.57 -18.50 -12.89
C GLY A 33 5.36 -19.30 -11.85
N ASN A 34 6.52 -19.84 -12.25
CA ASN A 34 7.37 -20.63 -11.36
C ASN A 34 8.24 -19.77 -10.44
N GLU A 35 8.34 -18.47 -10.71
CA GLU A 35 9.10 -17.54 -9.89
C GLU A 35 8.24 -17.00 -8.74
N LEU A 36 8.86 -16.29 -7.80
CA LEU A 36 8.14 -15.66 -6.70
C LEU A 36 7.19 -14.57 -7.25
N ASN A 37 5.87 -14.71 -7.07
CA ASN A 37 4.93 -13.64 -7.45
C ASN A 37 5.23 -12.32 -6.74
N PHE A 38 5.01 -11.23 -7.46
CA PHE A 38 5.08 -9.87 -6.92
C PHE A 38 3.75 -9.50 -6.24
N LEU A 39 3.86 -8.87 -5.08
CA LEU A 39 2.72 -8.47 -4.25
C LEU A 39 2.88 -7.01 -3.84
N TYR A 40 1.87 -6.21 -4.16
CA TYR A 40 1.75 -4.82 -3.69
C TYR A 40 0.41 -4.63 -3.00
N GLU A 41 0.42 -4.34 -1.70
CA GLU A 41 -0.78 -4.20 -0.89
C GLU A 41 -0.77 -2.86 -0.15
N VAL A 42 -1.88 -2.14 -0.20
CA VAL A 42 -2.09 -0.91 0.57
C VAL A 42 -3.10 -1.22 1.67
N ARG A 43 -2.75 -0.92 2.92
CA ARG A 43 -3.61 -1.10 4.10
C ARG A 43 -3.92 0.24 4.75
N LEU A 44 -5.19 0.49 5.03
CA LEU A 44 -5.64 1.62 5.81
C LEU A 44 -5.48 1.30 7.32
N ARG A 45 -4.68 2.11 8.02
CA ARG A 45 -4.42 1.96 9.45
C ARG A 45 -4.83 3.22 10.20
N GLY A 46 -5.70 3.07 11.19
CA GLY A 46 -6.07 4.13 12.12
C GLY A 46 -5.07 4.20 13.28
N TYR A 47 -4.59 5.40 13.57
CA TYR A 47 -3.68 5.71 14.67
C TYR A 47 -4.34 6.70 15.62
N ASN A 48 -4.12 6.51 16.92
CA ASN A 48 -4.52 7.49 17.94
C ASN A 48 -3.44 8.57 18.03
N SER A 49 -3.83 9.84 18.01
CA SER A 49 -2.90 10.95 18.25
C SER A 49 -2.28 10.85 19.64
N PRO A 50 -0.97 11.16 19.79
CA PRO A 50 -0.28 11.04 21.06
C PRO A 50 -0.86 11.96 22.14
N THR A 51 -0.94 11.44 23.36
CA THR A 51 -1.56 12.06 24.54
C THR A 51 -0.98 13.42 24.92
N PHE A 52 0.21 13.82 24.43
CA PHE A 52 0.81 15.11 24.81
C PHE A 52 -0.02 16.33 24.37
N ALA A 53 -0.82 16.21 23.29
CA ALA A 53 -1.78 17.23 22.89
C ALA A 53 -3.00 17.35 23.84
N LEU A 54 -3.23 16.37 24.71
CA LEU A 54 -4.35 16.36 25.68
C LEU A 54 -4.07 17.20 26.92
N SER A 55 -2.81 17.56 27.21
CA SER A 55 -2.46 18.39 28.38
C SER A 55 -2.97 19.84 28.28
N ALA A 56 -3.46 20.25 27.10
CA ALA A 56 -3.98 21.58 26.84
C ALA A 56 -5.53 21.64 26.77
N ILE A 57 -6.22 20.50 26.89
CA ILE A 57 -7.67 20.42 26.71
C ILE A 57 -8.27 19.57 27.83
N ASP A 58 -8.32 20.14 29.04
CA ASP A 58 -9.34 19.75 30.02
C ASP A 58 -10.71 20.15 29.43
N ASN A 59 -11.68 19.23 29.51
CA ASN A 59 -13.10 19.34 29.11
C ASN A 59 -13.40 19.01 27.63
N ASP A 60 -13.63 17.72 27.34
CA ASP A 60 -14.87 17.21 26.71
C ASP A 60 -14.66 15.77 26.20
N GLU A 61 -15.42 14.82 26.75
CA GLU A 61 -15.43 13.40 26.33
C GLU A 61 -15.83 13.23 24.84
N GLN A 62 -16.35 14.28 24.19
CA GLN A 62 -16.73 14.31 22.77
C GLN A 62 -15.53 14.51 21.81
N GLN A 63 -14.36 14.92 22.29
CA GLN A 63 -13.18 15.16 21.44
C GLN A 63 -12.27 13.93 21.27
N ALA A 64 -12.50 12.84 22.00
CA ALA A 64 -11.72 11.61 21.87
C ALA A 64 -11.82 10.96 20.48
N GLU A 65 -12.90 11.22 19.74
CA GLU A 65 -13.10 10.74 18.37
C GLU A 65 -12.38 11.61 17.32
N GLN A 66 -12.02 12.85 17.66
CA GLN A 66 -11.32 13.81 16.78
C GLN A 66 -9.81 13.57 16.66
N HIS A 67 -9.28 12.57 17.37
CA HIS A 67 -7.85 12.28 17.44
C HIS A 67 -7.46 10.97 16.76
N ARG A 68 -8.24 10.49 15.78
CA ARG A 68 -7.83 9.37 14.92
C ARG A 68 -7.39 9.91 13.56
N TYR A 69 -6.13 9.67 13.21
CA TYR A 69 -5.66 9.89 11.85
C TYR A 69 -5.44 8.55 11.17
N TYR A 70 -5.68 8.50 9.87
CA TYR A 70 -5.48 7.29 9.07
C TYR A 70 -4.21 7.42 8.25
N ARG A 71 -3.53 6.30 8.03
CA ARG A 71 -2.40 6.16 7.10
C ARG A 71 -2.70 5.05 6.11
N ALA A 72 -2.33 5.25 4.85
CA ALA A 72 -2.35 4.23 3.83
C ALA A 72 -0.94 3.65 3.70
N GLU A 73 -0.70 2.51 4.35
CA GLU A 73 0.62 1.90 4.41
C GLU A 73 0.82 0.83 3.33
N VAL A 74 2.00 0.84 2.69
CA VAL A 74 2.38 -0.17 1.68
C VAL A 74 3.01 -1.39 2.34
N TYR A 75 2.56 -2.56 1.90
CA TYR A 75 3.07 -3.88 2.25
C TYR A 75 3.43 -4.64 0.98
N LEU A 76 4.67 -5.11 0.92
CA LEU A 76 5.15 -6.02 -0.13
C LEU A 76 5.19 -7.45 0.42
N LYS A 77 5.64 -8.39 -0.41
CA LYS A 77 5.80 -9.78 0.00
C LYS A 77 6.81 -9.95 1.15
N GLU A 78 7.81 -9.07 1.20
CA GLU A 78 8.88 -9.02 2.20
C GLU A 78 8.42 -8.37 3.51
N GLY A 79 7.27 -7.68 3.52
CA GLY A 79 6.71 -7.02 4.68
C GLY A 79 6.32 -5.56 4.46
N GLY A 80 5.96 -4.89 5.55
CA GLY A 80 5.55 -3.48 5.55
C GLY A 80 6.71 -2.55 5.22
N GLN A 81 6.46 -1.59 4.33
CA GLN A 81 7.47 -0.61 3.89
C GLN A 81 7.48 0.66 4.75
N ASN A 82 6.54 0.79 5.69
CA ASN A 82 6.44 1.88 6.67
C ASN A 82 6.26 3.31 6.12
N TYR A 83 6.02 3.48 4.82
CA TYR A 83 5.65 4.77 4.21
C TYR A 83 4.14 4.89 3.97
N ASP A 84 3.64 6.12 4.03
CA ASP A 84 2.24 6.48 3.85
C ASP A 84 2.02 7.09 2.45
N VAL A 85 1.05 6.55 1.71
CA VAL A 85 0.70 6.99 0.35
C VAL A 85 -0.58 7.82 0.31
N MET A 86 -1.19 8.14 1.46
CA MET A 86 -2.47 8.84 1.52
C MET A 86 -2.44 10.24 0.88
N SER A 87 -1.29 10.93 0.92
CA SER A 87 -1.10 12.25 0.30
C SER A 87 -0.56 12.20 -1.14
N TRP A 88 -0.40 11.01 -1.72
CA TRP A 88 0.15 10.87 -3.06
C TRP A 88 -0.95 11.01 -4.11
N ASN A 89 -0.59 11.63 -5.23
CA ASN A 89 -1.44 11.63 -6.40
C ASN A 89 -1.37 10.26 -7.12
N GLN A 90 -2.26 10.08 -8.10
CA GLN A 90 -2.32 8.82 -8.85
C GLN A 90 -1.01 8.46 -9.56
N GLU A 91 -0.32 9.42 -10.15
CA GLU A 91 0.93 9.18 -10.89
C GLU A 91 2.06 8.73 -9.96
N GLN A 92 2.19 9.37 -8.80
CA GLN A 92 3.15 8.98 -7.76
C GLN A 92 2.92 7.53 -7.32
N LEU A 93 1.65 7.15 -7.10
CA LEU A 93 1.31 5.78 -6.71
C LEU A 93 1.56 4.77 -7.84
N ILE A 94 1.33 5.15 -9.11
CA ILE A 94 1.68 4.29 -10.26
C ILE A 94 3.18 4.08 -10.33
N ASN A 95 3.97 5.16 -10.25
CA ASN A 95 5.43 5.08 -10.32
C ASN A 95 6.00 4.22 -9.18
N ASP A 96 5.47 4.35 -7.96
CA ASP A 96 5.89 3.50 -6.84
C ASP A 96 5.58 2.01 -7.09
N ILE A 97 4.40 1.68 -7.60
CA ILE A 97 4.07 0.28 -7.94
C ILE A 97 5.04 -0.26 -8.98
N LEU A 98 5.37 0.52 -10.01
CA LEU A 98 6.32 0.14 -11.07
C LEU A 98 7.75 -0.04 -10.52
N ASP A 99 8.23 0.90 -9.70
CA ASP A 99 9.54 0.83 -9.07
C ASP A 99 9.68 -0.41 -8.18
N GLN A 100 8.65 -0.74 -7.39
CA GLN A 100 8.65 -1.94 -6.55
C GLN A 100 8.61 -3.22 -7.40
N TYR A 101 7.87 -3.22 -8.51
CA TYR A 101 7.83 -4.35 -9.43
C TYR A 101 9.20 -4.57 -10.10
N GLU A 102 9.87 -3.51 -10.56
CA GLU A 102 11.22 -3.60 -11.14
C GLU A 102 12.25 -4.11 -10.13
N LYS A 103 12.21 -3.61 -8.89
CA LYS A 103 13.07 -4.11 -7.80
C LYS A 103 12.86 -5.60 -7.53
N HIS A 104 11.60 -6.05 -7.55
CA HIS A 104 11.25 -7.47 -7.39
C HIS A 104 11.82 -8.33 -8.52
N LEU A 105 11.68 -7.89 -9.78
CA LEU A 105 12.29 -8.57 -10.92
C LEU A 105 13.82 -8.61 -10.80
N HIS A 106 14.45 -7.51 -10.39
CA HIS A 106 15.90 -7.47 -10.18
C HIS A 106 16.34 -8.45 -9.07
N PHE A 107 15.58 -8.52 -7.97
CA PHE A 107 15.81 -9.51 -6.91
C PHE A 107 15.77 -10.95 -7.44
N LEU A 108 14.76 -11.30 -8.26
CA LEU A 108 14.68 -12.63 -8.88
C LEU A 108 15.89 -12.96 -9.76
N HIS A 109 16.42 -11.98 -10.50
CA HIS A 109 17.62 -12.16 -11.32
C HIS A 109 18.88 -12.38 -10.49
N LEU A 110 18.96 -11.83 -9.27
CA LEU A 110 20.11 -11.99 -8.38
C LEU A 110 20.11 -13.30 -7.60
N VAL A 111 18.92 -13.87 -7.35
CA VAL A 111 18.74 -15.09 -6.55
C VAL A 111 18.74 -16.36 -7.43
N ARG A 112 18.73 -16.20 -8.75
CA ARG A 112 18.91 -17.27 -9.74
C ARG A 112 20.38 -17.68 -9.89
#